data_AF-A0A2K8SCR0-F1
#
_entry.id   AF-A0A2K8SCR0-F1
#
_cell.length_a   1.000
_cell.length_b   1.000
_cell.length_c   1.000
_cell.angle_alpha   90.00
_cell.angle_beta   90.00
_cell.angle_gamma   90.00
#
_symmetry.space_group_name_H-M   'P 1'
#
loop_
_entity.id
_entity.type
_entity.pdbx_description
1 polymer ?
#
loop_
_entity_poly.entity_id
_entity_poly.type
_entity_poly.pdbx_seq_one_letter_code
_entity_poly.pdbx_strand_id
1 'polypeptide(L)'
;MKEKGQIGVLPTWAMILIVVFFIIGLAISIWGFISAFNSKKKRVKTNLEFLFKDKQIIKYGNTFKEKNGIYALIFTNFDENDYFRPIFIFQAQDFDLISKNIIEEIKSEKNLSIKEYMNEKNLKKEDIHFVKLEKENNKELLETWIKKTNSKTRGFNQ
;
A
#
# COMPACT_ATOMS: atom_id res chain seq x y z
N MET A 1 8.09 -58.53 42.29
CA MET A 1 8.14 -57.54 43.40
C MET A 1 8.44 -56.19 42.80
N LYS A 2 7.59 -55.18 43.07
CA LYS A 2 7.77 -53.81 42.60
C LYS A 2 8.75 -53.11 43.54
N GLU A 3 9.91 -52.67 43.06
CA GLU A 3 10.72 -51.67 43.75
C GLU A 3 10.69 -50.35 42.98
N LYS A 4 10.56 -49.29 43.78
CA LYS A 4 10.02 -47.97 43.44
C LYS A 4 11.01 -47.18 42.59
N GLY A 5 10.55 -46.62 41.47
CA GLY A 5 11.29 -45.62 40.72
C GLY A 5 11.60 -44.42 41.64
N GLN A 6 12.88 -44.19 41.91
CA GLN A 6 13.33 -43.04 42.67
C GLN A 6 12.98 -41.77 41.90
N ILE A 7 12.07 -40.97 42.44
CA ILE A 7 11.85 -39.60 41.99
C ILE A 7 13.06 -38.80 42.50
N GLY A 8 14.11 -38.70 41.69
CA GLY A 8 15.25 -37.86 41.98
C GLY A 8 14.80 -36.41 42.11
N VAL A 9 14.87 -35.87 43.33
CA VAL A 9 14.53 -34.47 43.60
C VAL A 9 15.52 -33.61 42.83
N LEU A 10 15.01 -32.73 41.96
CA LEU A 10 15.84 -31.80 41.22
C LEU A 10 16.64 -30.94 42.22
N PRO A 11 17.96 -30.78 42.01
CA PRO A 11 18.76 -29.91 42.86
C PRO A 11 18.16 -28.50 42.92
N THR A 12 18.16 -27.89 44.11
CA THR A 12 17.55 -26.56 44.33
C THR A 12 18.04 -25.49 43.35
N TRP A 13 19.32 -25.56 42.96
CA TRP A 13 19.90 -24.65 41.95
C TRP A 13 19.28 -24.80 40.56
N ALA A 14 18.89 -26.01 40.17
CA ALA A 14 18.22 -26.28 38.90
C ALA A 14 16.78 -25.75 38.92
N MET A 15 16.09 -25.87 40.06
CA MET A 15 14.76 -25.30 40.24
C MET A 15 14.78 -23.77 40.14
N ILE A 16 15.79 -23.12 40.74
CA ILE A 16 15.98 -21.65 40.63
C ILE A 16 16.20 -21.23 39.18
N LEU A 17 17.03 -21.94 38.41
CA LEU A 17 17.25 -21.63 36.99
C LEU A 17 15.96 -21.73 36.18
N ILE A 18 15.15 -22.77 36.39
CA ILE A 18 13.86 -22.95 35.69
C ILE A 18 12.93 -21.77 35.96
N VAL A 19 12.83 -21.32 37.21
CA VAL A 19 11.99 -20.17 37.58
C VAL A 19 12.48 -18.89 36.90
N VAL A 20 13.80 -18.65 36.87
CA VAL A 20 14.37 -17.47 36.21
C VAL A 20 14.10 -17.49 34.70
N PHE A 21 14.33 -18.62 34.03
CA PHE A 21 14.04 -18.75 32.60
C PHE A 21 12.55 -18.58 32.28
N PHE A 22 11.67 -19.06 33.14
CA PHE A 22 10.23 -18.89 32.98
C PHE A 22 9.81 -17.41 33.03
N ILE A 23 10.37 -16.64 33.97
CA ILE A 23 10.10 -15.20 34.09
C ILE A 23 10.61 -14.44 32.85
N ILE A 24 11.81 -14.77 32.36
CA ILE A 24 12.38 -14.16 31.15
C ILE A 24 11.51 -14.48 29.93
N GLY A 25 11.08 -15.73 29.77
CA GLY A 25 10.19 -16.15 28.68
C GLY A 25 8.84 -15.43 28.70
N LEU A 26 8.27 -15.22 29.90
CA LEU A 26 7.04 -14.44 30.08
C LEU A 26 7.22 -12.98 29.64
N ALA A 27 8.31 -12.33 30.06
CA ALA A 27 8.58 -10.94 29.69
C ALA A 27 8.69 -10.77 28.17
N ILE A 28 9.41 -11.67 27.49
CA ILE A 28 9.56 -11.65 26.02
C ILE A 28 8.22 -11.88 25.33
N SER A 29 7.41 -12.82 25.84
CA SER A 29 6.09 -13.14 25.28
C SER A 29 5.11 -11.97 25.40
N ILE A 30 5.08 -11.30 26.56
CA ILE A 30 4.26 -10.10 26.78
C ILE A 30 4.70 -8.97 25.85
N TRP A 31 6.00 -8.76 25.68
CA TRP A 31 6.52 -7.71 24.81
C TRP A 31 6.23 -7.99 23.33
N GLY A 32 6.38 -9.24 22.89
CA GLY A 32 5.99 -9.69 21.55
C GLY A 32 4.49 -9.53 21.29
N PHE A 33 3.65 -9.86 22.27
CA PHE A 33 2.20 -9.68 22.18
C PHE A 33 1.80 -8.21 22.06
N ILE A 34 2.36 -7.33 22.89
CA ILE A 34 2.08 -5.89 22.84
C ILE A 34 2.54 -5.29 21.50
N SER A 35 3.71 -5.68 20.99
CA SER A 35 4.22 -5.23 19.68
C SER A 35 3.35 -5.71 18.50
N ALA A 36 2.89 -6.96 18.53
CA ALA A 36 1.99 -7.52 17.53
C ALA A 36 0.58 -6.90 17.57
N PHE A 37 0.13 -6.43 18.74
CA PHE A 37 -1.16 -5.73 18.85
C PHE A 37 -1.07 -4.24 18.47
N ASN A 38 0.03 -3.55 18.79
CA ASN A 38 0.21 -2.14 18.40
C ASN A 38 0.44 -1.96 16.89
N SER A 39 0.84 -3.01 16.17
CA SER A 39 0.96 -3.00 14.70
C SER A 39 -0.40 -3.15 13.98
N LYS A 40 -1.50 -3.45 14.69
CA LYS A 40 -2.87 -3.32 14.15
C LYS A 40 -3.32 -1.85 14.16
N LYS A 41 -2.56 -0.98 13.49
CA LYS A 41 -3.05 0.34 13.09
C LYS A 41 -4.35 0.12 12.32
N LYS A 42 -5.48 0.69 12.77
CA LYS A 42 -6.77 0.68 12.07
C LYS A 42 -6.51 1.00 10.59
N ARG A 43 -6.61 0.00 9.72
CA ARG A 43 -6.62 0.23 8.27
C ARG A 43 -7.93 0.97 8.00
N VAL A 44 -7.86 2.29 7.92
CA VAL A 44 -8.96 3.08 7.36
C VAL A 44 -9.10 2.58 5.93
N LYS A 45 -10.16 1.80 5.66
CA LYS A 45 -10.55 1.43 4.31
C LYS A 45 -10.97 2.73 3.61
N THR A 46 -10.01 3.45 3.05
CA THR A 46 -10.34 4.55 2.13
C THR A 46 -10.81 3.87 0.85
N ASN A 47 -12.10 3.59 0.75
CA ASN A 47 -12.69 2.94 -0.41
C ASN A 47 -12.46 3.88 -1.62
N LEU A 48 -11.81 3.39 -2.68
CA LEU A 48 -11.42 4.23 -3.82
C LEU A 48 -12.63 4.69 -4.63
N GLU A 49 -13.71 3.91 -4.57
CA GLU A 49 -15.03 4.31 -5.06
C GLU A 49 -15.53 5.59 -4.37
N PHE A 50 -15.26 5.77 -3.08
CA PHE A 50 -15.62 6.99 -2.37
C PHE A 50 -14.70 8.16 -2.70
N LEU A 51 -13.42 7.90 -2.96
CA LEU A 51 -12.43 8.93 -3.33
C LEU A 51 -12.73 9.59 -4.68
N PHE A 52 -13.32 8.85 -5.62
CA PHE A 52 -13.54 9.29 -7.00
C PHE A 52 -15.01 9.29 -7.44
N LYS A 53 -15.95 9.14 -6.50
CA LYS A 53 -17.39 8.95 -6.77
C LYS A 53 -17.99 9.93 -7.79
N ASP A 54 -17.57 11.19 -7.74
CA ASP A 54 -18.10 12.27 -8.58
C ASP A 54 -17.10 12.74 -9.65
N LYS A 55 -16.05 11.96 -9.89
CA LYS A 55 -14.98 12.31 -10.83
C LYS A 55 -15.15 11.57 -12.15
N GLN A 56 -14.82 12.24 -13.25
CA GLN A 56 -14.88 11.63 -14.57
C GLN A 56 -13.75 10.62 -14.72
N ILE A 57 -14.09 9.37 -15.05
CA ILE A 57 -13.14 8.27 -15.29
C ILE A 57 -13.21 7.89 -16.77
N ILE A 58 -12.04 7.75 -17.40
CA ILE A 58 -11.92 7.25 -18.77
C ILE A 58 -10.90 6.12 -18.84
N LYS A 59 -11.11 5.19 -19.77
CA LYS A 59 -10.13 4.15 -20.10
C LYS A 59 -8.97 4.71 -20.91
N TYR A 60 -7.82 4.04 -20.85
CA TYR A 60 -6.72 4.29 -21.77
C TYR A 60 -7.20 4.30 -23.24
N GLY A 61 -6.68 5.24 -24.02
CA GLY A 61 -7.07 5.47 -25.42
C GLY A 61 -8.21 6.47 -25.61
N ASN A 62 -8.96 6.80 -24.55
CA ASN A 62 -9.96 7.87 -24.58
C ASN A 62 -9.36 9.21 -24.12
N THR A 63 -10.08 10.31 -24.37
CA THR A 63 -9.68 11.66 -23.99
C THR A 63 -10.74 12.37 -23.14
N PHE A 64 -10.30 13.39 -22.40
CA PHE A 64 -11.17 14.30 -21.66
C PHE A 64 -11.54 15.51 -22.53
N LYS A 65 -12.74 16.06 -22.33
CA LYS A 65 -13.17 17.29 -23.04
C LYS A 65 -12.27 18.48 -22.71
N GLU A 66 -11.95 18.67 -21.45
CA GLU A 66 -10.99 19.69 -21.02
C GLU A 66 -9.67 18.99 -20.66
N LYS A 67 -8.60 19.32 -21.39
CA LYS A 67 -7.30 18.64 -21.31
C LYS A 67 -6.37 19.18 -20.22
N ASN A 68 -6.64 20.38 -19.71
CA ASN A 68 -5.93 20.97 -18.58
C ASN A 68 -6.52 20.50 -17.25
N GLY A 69 -5.66 20.25 -16.26
CA GLY A 69 -6.05 19.97 -14.89
C GLY A 69 -5.12 19.01 -14.15
N ILE A 70 -5.67 18.42 -13.09
CA ILE A 70 -5.00 17.38 -12.28
C ILE A 70 -5.72 16.07 -12.53
N TYR A 71 -4.92 15.02 -12.72
CA TYR A 71 -5.39 13.69 -13.08
C TYR A 71 -4.79 12.63 -12.15
N ALA A 72 -5.46 11.51 -12.03
CA ALA A 72 -4.90 10.29 -11.47
C ALA A 72 -4.90 9.18 -12.51
N LEU A 73 -3.80 8.45 -12.61
CA LEU A 73 -3.73 7.14 -13.22
C LEU A 73 -4.02 6.12 -12.13
N ILE A 74 -4.99 5.24 -12.40
CA ILE A 74 -5.37 4.14 -11.52
C ILE A 74 -5.48 2.85 -12.35
N PHE A 75 -5.44 1.72 -11.66
CA PHE A 75 -5.86 0.44 -12.20
C PHE A 75 -7.22 0.11 -11.58
N THR A 76 -8.14 -0.52 -12.31
CA THR A 76 -9.47 -0.87 -11.75
C THR A 76 -9.50 -2.22 -11.05
N ASN A 77 -8.46 -3.03 -11.20
CA ASN A 77 -8.41 -4.41 -10.69
C ASN A 77 -7.31 -4.59 -9.63
N PHE A 78 -7.25 -3.69 -8.64
CA PHE A 78 -6.33 -3.82 -7.49
C PHE A 78 -7.11 -4.28 -6.24
N ASP A 79 -6.43 -5.02 -5.37
CA ASP A 79 -7.01 -5.46 -4.09
C ASP A 79 -7.13 -4.25 -3.14
N GLU A 80 -8.35 -3.90 -2.72
CA GLU A 80 -8.57 -2.81 -1.77
C GLU A 80 -7.97 -3.08 -0.39
N ASN A 81 -7.69 -4.34 -0.07
CA ASN A 81 -7.07 -4.76 1.17
C ASN A 81 -5.54 -4.67 1.11
N ASP A 82 -4.95 -4.46 -0.08
CA ASP A 82 -3.51 -4.33 -0.23
C ASP A 82 -3.03 -3.03 0.43
N TYR A 83 -1.82 -3.11 1.00
CA TYR A 83 -1.19 -1.92 1.58
C TYR A 83 -0.87 -0.91 0.46
N PHE A 84 -0.47 -1.40 -0.71
CA PHE A 84 -0.21 -0.59 -1.88
C PHE A 84 -1.50 -0.25 -2.65
N ARG A 85 -1.61 1.00 -3.09
CA ARG A 85 -2.71 1.58 -3.88
C ARG A 85 -2.09 2.14 -5.15
N PRO A 86 -2.32 1.51 -6.31
CA PRO A 86 -1.60 1.85 -7.53
C PRO A 86 -2.18 3.12 -8.17
N ILE A 87 -1.94 4.25 -7.52
CA ILE A 87 -2.42 5.58 -7.89
C ILE A 87 -1.20 6.45 -8.20
N PHE A 88 -1.20 7.06 -9.36
CA PHE A 88 -0.24 8.08 -9.76
C PHE A 88 -0.97 9.38 -10.06
N ILE A 89 -0.72 10.43 -9.28
CA ILE A 89 -1.34 11.74 -9.45
C ILE A 89 -0.39 12.66 -10.20
N PHE A 90 -0.88 13.31 -11.24
CA PHE A 90 -0.08 14.19 -12.06
C PHE A 90 -0.88 15.40 -12.52
N GLN A 91 -0.16 16.45 -12.86
CA GLN A 91 -0.72 17.63 -13.50
C GLN A 91 -0.48 17.57 -15.00
N ALA A 92 -1.43 18.07 -15.80
CA ALA A 92 -1.26 18.17 -17.24
C ALA A 92 -1.88 19.46 -17.76
N GLN A 93 -1.13 20.17 -18.61
CA GLN A 93 -1.69 21.24 -19.44
C GLN A 93 -2.40 20.66 -20.68
N ASP A 94 -1.80 19.61 -21.25
CA ASP A 94 -2.40 18.78 -22.28
C ASP A 94 -2.40 17.31 -21.84
N PHE A 95 -3.57 16.83 -21.42
CA PHE A 95 -3.77 15.45 -21.01
C PHE A 95 -3.36 14.44 -22.10
N ASP A 96 -3.62 14.70 -23.37
CA ASP A 96 -3.33 13.72 -24.42
C ASP A 96 -1.84 13.52 -24.62
N LEU A 97 -1.07 14.60 -24.50
CA LEU A 97 0.39 14.57 -24.59
C LEU A 97 0.99 13.91 -23.34
N ILE A 98 0.59 14.36 -22.15
CA ILE A 98 1.14 13.85 -20.89
C ILE A 98 0.78 12.37 -20.67
N SER A 99 -0.46 11.97 -20.97
CA SER A 99 -0.86 10.56 -20.84
C SER A 99 -0.06 9.64 -21.78
N LYS A 100 0.21 10.07 -23.01
CA LYS A 100 1.08 9.31 -23.93
C LYS A 100 2.50 9.20 -23.40
N ASN A 101 3.07 10.31 -22.92
CA ASN A 101 4.42 10.33 -22.36
C ASN A 101 4.55 9.39 -21.16
N ILE A 102 3.58 9.40 -20.23
CA ILE A 102 3.55 8.49 -19.08
C ILE A 102 3.57 7.03 -19.55
N ILE A 103 2.78 6.68 -20.57
CA ILE A 103 2.74 5.31 -21.11
C ILE A 103 4.06 4.94 -21.80
N GLU A 104 4.69 5.86 -22.51
CA GLU A 104 6.02 5.64 -23.10
C GLU A 104 7.08 5.45 -22.01
N GLU A 105 7.05 6.23 -20.93
CA GLU A 105 7.96 6.09 -19.80
C GLU A 105 7.79 4.75 -19.07
N ILE A 106 6.56 4.26 -18.95
CA ILE A 106 6.28 2.90 -18.42
C ILE A 106 6.89 1.84 -19.33
N LYS A 107 6.76 1.97 -20.66
CA LYS A 107 7.35 1.02 -21.61
C LYS A 107 8.88 1.06 -21.59
N SER A 108 9.45 2.26 -21.54
CA SER A 108 10.89 2.51 -21.60
C SER A 108 11.61 2.35 -20.26
N GLU A 109 10.96 1.77 -19.25
CA GLU A 109 11.54 1.53 -17.91
C GLU A 109 11.97 2.79 -17.16
N LYS A 110 11.50 3.97 -17.58
CA LYS A 110 11.71 5.21 -16.84
C LYS A 110 10.81 5.29 -15.62
N ASN A 111 9.64 4.65 -15.69
CA ASN A 111 8.69 4.54 -14.59
C ASN A 111 8.61 3.10 -14.08
N LEU A 112 9.71 2.63 -13.49
CA LEU A 112 9.91 1.24 -13.02
C LEU A 112 8.81 0.77 -12.07
N SER A 113 8.40 1.61 -11.11
CA SER A 113 7.41 1.23 -10.09
C SER A 113 6.05 0.85 -10.70
N ILE A 114 5.59 1.59 -11.72
CA ILE A 114 4.35 1.28 -12.42
C ILE A 114 4.53 0.03 -13.28
N LYS A 115 5.66 -0.11 -13.99
CA LYS A 115 5.94 -1.28 -14.84
C LYS A 115 6.02 -2.57 -14.03
N GLU A 116 6.74 -2.56 -12.91
CA GLU A 116 6.86 -3.68 -11.98
C GLU A 116 5.50 -4.09 -11.45
N TYR A 117 4.69 -3.13 -10.98
CA TYR A 117 3.33 -3.41 -10.53
C TYR A 117 2.47 -4.06 -11.62
N MET A 118 2.54 -3.55 -12.86
CA MET A 118 1.82 -4.15 -13.98
C MET A 118 2.28 -5.59 -14.26
N ASN A 119 3.58 -5.85 -14.21
CA ASN A 119 4.13 -7.19 -14.43
C ASN A 119 3.73 -8.16 -13.32
N GLU A 120 3.87 -7.76 -12.04
CA GLU A 120 3.53 -8.59 -10.88
C GLU A 120 2.05 -9.00 -10.86
N LYS A 121 1.17 -8.10 -11.32
CA LYS A 121 -0.28 -8.32 -11.33
C LYS A 121 -0.81 -8.77 -12.71
N ASN A 122 0.06 -9.05 -13.68
CA ASN A 122 -0.29 -9.41 -15.06
C ASN A 122 -1.26 -8.42 -15.74
N LEU A 123 -1.10 -7.13 -15.46
CA LEU A 123 -1.92 -6.05 -16.00
C LEU A 123 -1.39 -5.56 -17.34
N LYS A 124 -2.31 -5.13 -18.21
CA LYS A 124 -1.99 -4.56 -19.51
C LYS A 124 -2.33 -3.07 -19.53
N LYS A 125 -1.90 -2.36 -20.58
CA LYS A 125 -2.17 -0.93 -20.74
C LYS A 125 -3.67 -0.62 -20.83
N GLU A 126 -4.47 -1.60 -21.27
CA GLU A 126 -5.93 -1.50 -21.35
C GLU A 126 -6.60 -1.46 -19.96
N ASP A 127 -5.91 -1.94 -18.92
CA ASP A 127 -6.37 -1.92 -17.53
C ASP A 127 -6.08 -0.58 -16.83
N ILE A 128 -5.44 0.36 -17.55
CA ILE A 128 -5.16 1.70 -17.06
C ILE A 128 -6.40 2.58 -17.26
N HIS A 129 -6.78 3.24 -16.18
CA HIS A 129 -7.84 4.23 -16.15
C HIS A 129 -7.28 5.58 -15.71
N PHE A 130 -7.81 6.64 -16.30
CA PHE A 130 -7.52 8.01 -15.91
C PHE A 130 -8.73 8.63 -15.26
N VAL A 131 -8.50 9.32 -14.15
CA VAL A 131 -9.53 10.06 -13.40
C VAL A 131 -9.18 11.53 -13.45
N LYS A 132 -10.12 12.39 -13.87
CA LYS A 132 -9.94 13.84 -13.75
C LYS A 132 -10.28 14.27 -12.33
N LEU A 133 -9.28 14.76 -11.60
CA LEU A 133 -9.43 15.20 -10.21
C LEU A 133 -9.87 16.66 -10.15
N GLU A 134 -9.14 17.55 -10.81
CA GLU A 134 -9.43 18.99 -10.80
C GLU A 134 -9.31 19.58 -12.19
N LYS A 135 -10.08 20.64 -12.46
CA LYS A 135 -10.00 21.40 -13.71
C LYS A 135 -8.78 22.33 -13.74
N GLU A 136 -8.43 22.88 -12.59
CA GLU A 136 -7.29 23.77 -12.45
C GLU A 136 -6.01 23.00 -12.23
N ASN A 137 -4.97 23.42 -12.96
CA ASN A 137 -3.63 22.92 -12.77
C ASN A 137 -2.91 23.76 -11.70
N ASN A 138 -3.11 23.37 -10.44
CA ASN A 138 -2.57 24.05 -9.27
C ASN A 138 -1.71 23.09 -8.42
N LYS A 139 -0.47 23.50 -8.11
CA LYS A 139 0.47 22.70 -7.31
C LYS A 139 -0.03 22.40 -5.89
N GLU A 140 -0.75 23.31 -5.25
CA GLU A 140 -1.29 23.09 -3.90
C GLU A 140 -2.40 22.04 -3.91
N LEU A 141 -3.27 22.07 -4.92
CA LEU A 141 -4.30 21.06 -5.12
C LEU A 141 -3.67 19.70 -5.44
N LEU A 142 -2.60 19.67 -6.23
CA LEU A 142 -1.84 18.46 -6.53
C LEU A 142 -1.31 17.81 -5.24
N GLU A 143 -0.60 18.58 -4.41
CA GLU A 143 -0.08 18.08 -3.13
C GLU A 143 -1.20 17.66 -2.17
N THR A 144 -2.34 18.36 -2.19
CA THR A 144 -3.52 17.98 -1.40
C THR A 144 -4.03 16.60 -1.83
N TRP A 145 -4.13 16.34 -3.12
CA TRP A 145 -4.55 15.05 -3.66
C TRP A 145 -3.54 13.94 -3.38
N ILE A 146 -2.23 14.22 -3.51
CA ILE A 146 -1.16 13.26 -3.17
C ILE A 146 -1.25 12.88 -1.69
N LYS A 147 -1.46 13.84 -0.78
CA LYS A 147 -1.64 13.58 0.66
C LYS A 147 -2.93 12.81 0.94
N LYS A 148 -4.04 13.20 0.32
CA LYS A 148 -5.37 12.59 0.52
C LYS A 148 -5.41 11.13 0.07
N THR A 149 -4.80 10.83 -1.07
CA THR A 149 -4.67 9.46 -1.59
C THR A 149 -3.51 8.68 -0.96
N ASN A 150 -2.63 9.39 -0.24
CA ASN A 150 -1.39 8.88 0.31
C ASN A 150 -0.49 8.22 -0.76
N SER A 151 -0.53 8.75 -1.99
CA SER A 151 0.16 8.16 -3.14
C SER A 151 1.69 8.26 -3.08
N LYS A 152 2.24 9.13 -2.21
CA LYS A 152 3.67 9.20 -1.90
C LYS A 152 4.20 7.97 -1.16
N THR A 153 3.42 7.41 -0.23
CA THR A 153 3.86 6.28 0.60
C THR A 153 3.21 4.96 0.22
N ARG A 154 2.04 5.02 -0.41
CA ARG A 154 1.25 3.85 -0.79
C ARG A 154 1.01 3.75 -2.28
N GLY A 155 1.54 4.64 -3.11
CA GLY A 155 1.31 4.64 -4.56
C GLY A 155 2.57 4.95 -5.34
N PHE A 156 2.39 5.52 -6.54
CA PHE A 156 3.48 5.73 -7.50
C PHE A 156 4.09 7.13 -7.48
N ASN A 157 3.60 8.05 -6.63
CA ASN A 157 4.13 9.42 -6.55
C ASN A 157 5.40 9.47 -5.70
N GLN A 158 6.49 8.88 -6.16
CA GLN A 158 7.79 8.91 -5.49
C GLN A 158 8.60 10.15 -5.88
#